data_AF-A0A527ZY14-F1
#
_entry.id   AF-A0A527ZY14-F1
#
_cell.length_a   1.000
_cell.length_b   1.000
_cell.length_c   1.000
_cell.angle_alpha   90.00
_cell.angle_beta   90.00
_cell.angle_gamma   90.00
#
_symmetry.space_group_name_H-M   'P 1'
#
loop_
_entity.id
_entity.type
_entity.pdbx_description
1 polymer ?
#
loop_
_entity_poly.entity_id
_entity_poly.type
_entity_poly.pdbx_seq_one_letter_code
_entity_poly.pdbx_strand_id
1 'polypeptide(L)'
;VFGIHCVGGIIGALGTGILVNPALGGAGIVDYSTADFAAGYAGTATQLWSQFKGVLVTVLWSGIGSAILYKIVDMIVGLRPTADAEREGLDLTAHGEAAYHP
;
A
#
# COMPACT_ATOMS: atom_id res chain seq x y z
N VAL A 1 -2.07 -5.11 8.90
CA VAL A 1 -1.99 -4.59 7.51
C VAL A 1 -0.68 -3.85 7.24
N PHE A 2 -0.35 -2.75 7.92
CA PHE A 2 0.84 -1.93 7.58
C PHE A 2 2.16 -2.71 7.56
N GLY A 3 2.52 -3.44 8.63
CA GLY A 3 3.80 -4.15 8.71
C GLY A 3 4.00 -5.22 7.63
N ILE A 4 2.96 -5.99 7.29
CA ILE A 4 3.08 -7.05 6.27
C ILE A 4 2.95 -6.48 4.86
N HIS A 5 1.97 -5.61 4.62
CA HIS A 5 1.65 -5.14 3.27
C HIS A 5 2.47 -3.92 2.85
N CYS A 6 2.60 -2.90 3.71
CA CYS A 6 3.37 -1.70 3.37
C CYS A 6 4.86 -2.02 3.37
N VAL A 7 5.40 -2.49 4.50
CA VAL A 7 6.84 -2.77 4.59
C VAL A 7 7.25 -3.93 3.68
N GLY A 8 6.47 -5.02 3.66
CA GLY A 8 6.69 -6.14 2.74
C GLY A 8 6.60 -5.72 1.27
N GLY A 9 5.66 -4.85 0.92
CA GLY A 9 5.52 -4.30 -0.43
C GLY A 9 6.71 -3.44 -0.85
N ILE A 10 7.23 -2.59 0.05
CA ILE A 10 8.43 -1.77 -0.20
C ILE A 10 9.65 -2.66 -0.45
N ILE A 11 9.88 -3.65 0.44
CA ILE A 11 11.00 -4.59 0.30
C ILE A 11 10.86 -5.39 -1.01
N GLY A 12 9.66 -5.90 -1.31
CA GLY A 12 9.38 -6.62 -2.54
C GLY A 12 9.63 -5.78 -3.78
N ALA A 13 9.12 -4.54 -3.83
CA ALA A 13 9.28 -3.64 -4.97
C ALA A 13 10.75 -3.28 -5.23
N LEU A 14 11.53 -3.00 -4.19
CA LEU A 14 12.97 -2.75 -4.34
C LEU A 14 13.71 -4.04 -4.74
N GLY A 15 13.33 -5.18 -4.18
CA GLY A 15 13.83 -6.50 -4.58
C GLY A 15 13.59 -6.81 -6.06
N THR A 16 12.43 -6.45 -6.61
CA THR A 16 12.14 -6.54 -8.04
C THR A 16 13.15 -5.75 -8.88
N GLY A 17 13.59 -4.57 -8.43
CA GLY A 17 14.60 -3.77 -9.12
C GLY A 17 15.96 -4.47 -9.26
N ILE A 18 16.25 -5.44 -8.39
CA ILE A 18 17.44 -6.28 -8.44
C ILE A 18 17.16 -7.53 -9.29
N LEU A 19 16.10 -8.26 -8.96
CA LEU A 19 15.84 -9.60 -9.49
C LEU A 19 15.25 -9.61 -10.90
N VAL A 20 14.84 -8.46 -11.44
CA VAL A 20 14.41 -8.36 -12.85
C VAL A 20 15.56 -8.44 -13.85
N ASN A 21 16.81 -8.42 -13.36
CA ASN A 21 18.01 -8.58 -14.18
C ASN A 21 18.04 -9.94 -14.91
N PRO A 22 18.09 -9.98 -16.26
CA PRO A 22 18.21 -11.23 -17.01
C PRO A 22 19.42 -12.10 -16.63
N ALA A 23 20.52 -11.49 -16.20
CA ALA A 23 21.71 -12.22 -15.74
C ALA A 23 21.46 -13.01 -14.43
N LEU A 24 20.40 -12.68 -13.68
CA LEU A 24 19.95 -13.38 -12.48
C LEU A 24 18.75 -14.31 -12.74
N GLY A 25 18.37 -14.49 -14.01
CA GLY A 25 17.16 -15.24 -14.41
C GLY A 25 15.88 -14.39 -14.44
N GLY A 26 15.98 -13.06 -14.32
CA GLY A 26 14.86 -12.14 -14.45
C GLY A 26 14.35 -11.99 -15.89
N ALA A 27 13.09 -11.57 -16.04
CA ALA A 27 12.46 -11.44 -17.36
C ALA A 27 12.90 -10.19 -18.15
N GLY A 28 13.65 -9.27 -17.56
CA GLY A 28 13.82 -7.92 -18.11
C GLY A 28 12.54 -7.07 -17.99
N ILE A 29 12.53 -5.92 -18.64
CA ILE A 29 11.43 -4.94 -18.61
C ILE A 29 10.91 -4.71 -20.01
N VAL A 30 9.63 -4.99 -20.21
CA VAL A 30 8.92 -4.68 -21.46
C VAL A 30 8.58 -3.19 -21.48
N ASP A 31 8.97 -2.51 -22.56
CA ASP A 31 8.47 -1.18 -22.87
C ASP A 31 7.13 -1.32 -23.60
N TYR A 32 6.03 -0.99 -22.92
CA TYR A 32 4.69 -1.04 -23.49
C TYR A 32 4.34 0.18 -24.36
N SER A 33 5.26 1.14 -24.50
CA SER A 33 5.09 2.27 -25.42
C SER A 33 5.58 1.98 -26.84
N THR A 34 6.30 0.88 -27.05
CA THR A 34 6.83 0.46 -28.34
C THR A 34 6.05 -0.74 -28.92
N ALA A 35 6.03 -0.86 -30.24
CA ALA A 35 5.27 -1.91 -30.93
C ALA A 35 5.95 -3.29 -30.90
N ASP A 36 7.23 -3.36 -30.53
CA ASP A 36 8.02 -4.59 -30.51
C ASP A 36 7.85 -5.38 -29.20
N PHE A 37 7.33 -4.76 -28.13
CA PHE A 37 7.15 -5.33 -26.79
C PHE A 37 8.38 -6.12 -26.30
N ALA A 38 9.57 -5.74 -26.77
CA ALA A 38 10.79 -6.45 -26.45
C ALA A 38 11.21 -6.12 -25.02
N ALA A 39 11.61 -7.15 -24.26
CA ALA A 39 12.12 -6.95 -22.92
C ALA A 39 13.57 -6.41 -22.98
N GLY A 40 13.76 -5.19 -22.48
CA GLY A 40 15.06 -4.56 -22.30
C GLY A 40 15.53 -4.58 -20.85
N TYR A 41 16.82 -4.31 -20.62
CA TYR A 41 17.34 -4.15 -19.28
C TYR A 41 18.42 -3.06 -19.23
N ALA A 42 18.03 -1.89 -18.69
CA ALA A 42 18.90 -0.72 -18.60
C ALA A 42 19.86 -0.73 -17.39
N GLY A 43 20.03 -1.87 -16.72
CA GLY A 43 20.92 -2.05 -15.57
C GLY A 43 20.23 -1.89 -14.20
N THR A 44 20.88 -2.47 -13.17
CA THR A 44 20.32 -2.55 -11.80
C THR A 44 20.07 -1.18 -11.18
N ALA A 45 20.99 -0.24 -11.37
CA ALA A 45 20.84 1.11 -10.80
C ALA A 45 19.61 1.83 -11.36
N THR A 46 19.40 1.73 -12.68
CA THR A 46 18.23 2.29 -13.38
C THR A 46 16.93 1.67 -12.89
N GLN A 47 16.92 0.35 -12.68
CA GLN A 47 15.74 -0.37 -12.18
C GLN A 47 15.44 -0.07 -10.70
N LEU A 48 16.44 -0.10 -9.83
CA LEU A 48 16.28 0.30 -8.42
C LEU A 48 15.75 1.73 -8.29
N TRP A 49 16.25 2.66 -9.10
CA TRP A 49 15.75 4.04 -9.09
C TRP A 49 14.29 4.14 -9.56
N SER A 50 13.92 3.34 -10.57
CA SER A 50 12.54 3.29 -11.06
C SER A 50 11.58 2.73 -10.00
N GLN A 51 11.95 1.62 -9.35
CA GLN A 51 11.17 1.02 -8.26
C GLN A 51 11.07 1.95 -7.05
N PHE A 52 12.16 2.64 -6.69
CA PHE A 52 12.15 3.63 -5.60
C PHE A 52 11.15 4.77 -5.86
N LYS A 53 11.15 5.34 -7.08
CA LYS A 53 10.15 6.34 -7.48
C LYS A 53 8.73 5.79 -7.37
N GLY A 54 8.50 4.56 -7.84
CA GLY A 54 7.20 3.90 -7.73
C GLY A 54 6.72 3.75 -6.28
N VAL A 55 7.61 3.31 -5.39
CA VAL A 55 7.35 3.23 -3.94
C VAL A 55 6.99 4.60 -3.37
N LEU A 56 7.81 5.63 -3.66
CA LEU A 56 7.61 6.98 -3.15
C LEU A 56 6.26 7.55 -3.60
N VAL A 57 5.93 7.42 -4.89
CA VAL A 57 4.65 7.85 -5.44
C VAL A 57 3.50 7.12 -4.76
N THR A 58 3.59 5.81 -4.59
CA THR A 58 2.53 5.00 -3.98
C THR A 58 2.31 5.39 -2.51
N VAL A 59 3.39 5.58 -1.74
CA VAL A 59 3.31 6.00 -0.33
C VAL A 59 2.70 7.39 -0.18
N LEU A 60 3.14 8.35 -0.99
CA LEU A 60 2.61 9.72 -0.95
C LEU A 60 1.16 9.75 -1.40
N TRP A 61 0.82 9.08 -2.49
CA TRP A 61 -0.54 9.03 -3.03
C TRP A 61 -1.50 8.40 -2.03
N SER A 62 -1.18 7.18 -1.56
CA SER A 62 -2.05 6.48 -0.60
C SER A 62 -2.09 7.18 0.75
N GLY A 63 -0.96 7.66 1.26
CA GLY A 63 -0.88 8.34 2.55
C GLY A 63 -1.62 9.67 2.58
N ILE A 64 -1.28 10.59 1.67
CA ILE A 64 -1.88 11.93 1.60
C ILE A 64 -3.35 11.82 1.17
N GLY A 65 -3.63 11.04 0.12
CA GLY A 65 -4.99 10.83 -0.37
C GLY A 65 -5.90 10.26 0.71
N SER A 66 -5.45 9.21 1.41
CA SER A 66 -6.25 8.64 2.51
C SER A 66 -6.39 9.61 3.68
N ALA A 67 -5.35 10.36 4.04
CA ALA A 67 -5.44 11.35 5.12
C ALA A 67 -6.50 12.44 4.82
N ILE A 68 -6.54 12.94 3.60
CA ILE A 68 -7.55 13.90 3.15
C ILE A 68 -8.94 13.28 3.24
N LEU A 69 -9.13 12.09 2.65
CA LEU A 69 -10.42 11.41 2.63
C LEU A 69 -10.91 11.07 4.04
N TYR A 70 -10.05 10.53 4.90
CA TYR A 70 -10.37 10.26 6.29
C TYR A 70 -10.75 11.52 7.03
N LYS A 71 -10.07 12.65 6.79
CA LYS A 71 -10.46 13.90 7.44
C LYS A 71 -11.82 14.40 6.98
N ILE A 72 -12.13 14.30 5.68
CA ILE A 72 -13.44 14.67 5.14
C ILE A 72 -14.55 13.81 5.76
N VAL A 73 -14.36 12.49 5.79
CA VAL A 73 -15.33 11.56 6.38
C VAL A 73 -15.51 11.84 7.87
N ASP A 74 -14.42 12.08 8.60
CA ASP A 74 -14.46 12.40 10.03
C ASP A 74 -15.27 13.67 10.33
N MET A 75 -15.19 14.69 9.47
CA MET A 75 -15.95 15.93 9.65
C MET A 75 -17.44 15.83 9.27
N ILE A 76 -17.80 14.95 8.33
CA ILE A 76 -19.17 14.85 7.80
C ILE A 76 -19.98 13.78 8.54
N VAL A 77 -19.37 12.61 8.78
CA VAL A 77 -20.04 11.42 9.31
C VAL A 77 -19.56 11.09 10.73
N GLY A 78 -18.30 11.39 11.03
CA GLY A 78 -17.60 10.85 12.19
C GLY A 78 -16.99 9.49 11.85
N LEU A 79 -15.65 9.43 11.77
CA LEU A 79 -14.95 8.24 11.27
C LEU A 79 -14.73 7.18 12.36
N ARG A 80 -14.53 7.64 13.60
CA ARG A 80 -14.22 6.79 14.75
C ARG A 80 -15.28 7.01 15.83
N PRO A 81 -15.74 5.94 16.52
CA PRO A 81 -16.64 6.07 17.66
C PRO A 81 -16.05 6.95 18.77
N THR A 82 -16.90 7.47 19.64
CA THR A 82 -16.44 8.25 20.80
C THR A 82 -15.60 7.38 21.74
N ALA A 83 -14.68 7.98 22.49
CA ALA A 83 -13.81 7.24 23.40
C ALA A 83 -14.59 6.46 24.46
N ASP A 84 -15.75 6.97 24.89
CA ASP A 84 -16.62 6.27 25.83
C ASP A 84 -17.33 5.08 25.17
N ALA A 85 -17.80 5.23 23.93
CA ALA A 85 -18.39 4.12 23.17
C ALA A 85 -17.37 3.03 22.85
N GLU A 86 -16.12 3.39 22.53
CA GLU A 86 -15.04 2.42 22.33
C GLU A 86 -14.67 1.67 23.61
N ARG A 87 -14.80 2.30 24.79
CA ARG A 87 -14.53 1.66 26.08
C ARG A 87 -15.64 0.72 26.51
N GLU A 88 -16.88 1.10 26.30
CA GLU A 88 -18.06 0.28 26.60
C GLU A 88 -18.17 -0.91 25.64
N GLY A 89 -17.72 -0.74 24.40
CA GLY A 89 -17.68 -1.77 23.36
C GLY A 89 -18.72 -1.51 22.27
N LEU A 90 -18.35 -1.76 21.01
CA LEU A 90 -19.22 -1.51 19.86
C LEU A 90 -20.37 -2.49 19.76
N ASP A 91 -20.21 -3.70 20.29
CA ASP A 91 -21.29 -4.68 20.39
C ASP A 91 -22.49 -4.08 21.15
N LEU A 92 -22.24 -3.42 22.29
CA LEU A 92 -23.28 -2.76 23.07
C LEU A 92 -23.71 -1.42 22.45
N THR A 93 -22.75 -0.57 22.10
CA THR A 93 -23.02 0.84 21.76
C THR A 93 -23.49 1.05 20.33
N ALA A 94 -23.11 0.17 19.39
CA ALA A 94 -23.49 0.25 17.99
C ALA A 94 -24.41 -0.91 17.55
N HIS A 95 -24.31 -2.08 18.19
CA HIS A 95 -25.09 -3.26 17.78
C HIS A 95 -26.17 -3.69 18.81
N GLY A 96 -26.18 -3.13 20.02
CA GLY A 96 -27.17 -3.43 21.06
C GLY A 96 -27.09 -4.86 21.60
N GLU A 97 -25.97 -5.54 21.40
CA GLU A 97 -25.77 -6.94 21.77
C GLU A 97 -24.61 -7.10 22.77
N ALA A 98 -24.72 -8.10 23.64
CA ALA A 98 -23.60 -8.52 24.48
C ALA A 98 -23.01 -9.80 23.89
N ALA A 99 -21.71 -9.79 23.55
CA ALA A 99 -21.03 -10.96 23.00
C ALA A 99 -21.07 -12.18 23.94
N TYR A 100 -21.17 -11.96 25.24
CA TYR A 100 -21.20 -13.01 26.26
C TYR A 100 -22.24 -12.69 27.35
N HIS A 101 -23.11 -13.67 27.66
CA HIS A 101 -24.04 -13.65 28.78
C HIS A 101 -23.60 -14.69 29.83
N PRO A 102 -23.61 -14.36 31.14
CA PRO A 102 -23.30 -15.31 32.21
C PRO A 102 -24.39 -16.37 32.44
#